data_AF-A0AAQ0H190-F1
#
_entry.id   AF-A0AAQ0H190-F1
#
_cell.length_a   1.000
_cell.length_b   1.000
_cell.length_c   1.000
_cell.angle_alpha   90.00
_cell.angle_beta   90.00
_cell.angle_gamma   90.00
#
_symmetry.space_group_name_H-M   'P 1'
#
loop_
_entity.id
_entity.type
_entity.pdbx_description
1 polymer ?
#
loop_
_entity_poly.entity_id
_entity_poly.type
_entity_poly.pdbx_seq_one_letter_code
_entity_poly.pdbx_strand_id
1 'polypeptide(L)'
;MTDAFDPTTVPPFPVVTLDLRDDDTVAVDGQPIDIGPDESPRDAGIAAVAARARAQRLQAVRVRATSPDGTHLMVVTDEGRPYALDDPSEATEATRRRTQKRTGTLILAGACVVVVALGGGLAAYAIGSNRPAPVATAAPTPPNQGSQLPVVAPPGYSQTAAWAVKVTKQTAPVLIDGDRIAAVDDSGNLRIINTQTGQTTWRGAGAPSGRAGVTYTHVENRPVLASASSQSITLWPIDTKDGKRTAGTSVPIGARATVSYLGSAPLIDLGDQTVALLTSDGVVRKDVPVTASPILATQDSVVAANGDRIYTVPASGKTTDVAMTKPKGAKGSPELISAADDSTLIVLWPSDDEKTDIAALVNVADGSTLATARVDTRSADERDVPVQSVTSKTLALGSLFVDYGKQPAIVQVEDFSPTVVDEDTVYGLFENMPAAATRDGNSFKTTSYTPADGFNDRTLPAAVTGGTAFIVAEKVENTYLYALPRATEASR
;
A
#
# COMPACT_ATOMS: atom_id res chain seq x y z
N MET A 1 -56.30 -24.41 4.63
CA MET A 1 -55.27 -24.62 3.59
C MET A 1 -54.15 -23.67 3.94
N THR A 2 -53.11 -24.17 4.62
CA THR A 2 -51.94 -23.38 5.00
C THR A 2 -50.96 -23.40 3.84
N ASP A 3 -50.76 -22.27 3.17
CA ASP A 3 -49.62 -22.06 2.29
C ASP A 3 -48.35 -22.34 3.12
N ALA A 4 -47.62 -23.38 2.75
CA ALA A 4 -46.36 -23.71 3.38
C ALA A 4 -45.32 -22.69 2.87
N PHE A 5 -44.85 -21.83 3.77
CA PHE A 5 -43.79 -20.88 3.48
C PHE A 5 -42.51 -21.62 3.03
N ASP A 6 -42.01 -21.29 1.84
CA ASP A 6 -40.77 -21.87 1.28
C ASP A 6 -39.59 -20.91 1.53
N PRO A 7 -38.65 -21.25 2.46
CA PRO A 7 -37.54 -20.39 2.81
C PRO A 7 -36.53 -20.19 1.66
N THR A 8 -36.54 -21.03 0.63
CA THR A 8 -35.64 -20.91 -0.54
C THR A 8 -36.06 -19.78 -1.49
N THR A 9 -37.34 -19.36 -1.42
CA THR A 9 -37.90 -18.27 -2.24
C THR A 9 -37.60 -16.89 -1.67
N VAL A 10 -37.10 -16.80 -0.44
CA VAL A 10 -36.70 -15.52 0.17
C VAL A 10 -35.48 -14.98 -0.57
N PRO A 11 -35.56 -13.75 -1.11
CA PRO A 11 -34.47 -13.12 -1.82
C PRO A 11 -33.16 -13.17 -1.03
N PRO A 12 -32.00 -13.29 -1.70
CA PRO A 12 -30.71 -13.32 -1.02
C PRO A 12 -30.41 -12.02 -0.25
N PHE A 13 -31.09 -10.91 -0.54
CA PHE A 13 -30.97 -9.63 0.14
C PHE A 13 -32.33 -9.00 0.46
N PRO A 14 -32.47 -8.25 1.57
CA PRO A 14 -31.45 -7.94 2.58
C PRO A 14 -31.20 -9.08 3.58
N VAL A 15 -30.01 -9.11 4.18
CA VAL A 15 -29.65 -10.04 5.27
C VAL A 15 -29.52 -9.27 6.58
N VAL A 16 -30.17 -9.74 7.63
CA VAL A 16 -30.09 -9.19 8.98
C VAL A 16 -29.05 -9.96 9.78
N THR A 17 -28.14 -9.28 10.48
CA THR A 17 -27.19 -9.95 11.38
C THR A 17 -27.78 -9.97 12.79
N LEU A 18 -27.80 -11.16 13.40
CA LEU A 18 -28.22 -11.36 14.78
C LEU A 18 -27.03 -11.89 15.56
N ASP A 19 -26.49 -11.10 16.49
CA ASP A 19 -25.35 -11.49 17.31
C ASP A 19 -25.82 -11.79 18.74
N LEU A 20 -25.62 -13.03 19.19
CA LEU A 20 -25.81 -13.48 20.57
C LEU A 20 -24.43 -13.68 21.19
N ARG A 21 -24.15 -13.01 22.31
CA ARG A 21 -22.88 -13.13 23.03
C ARG A 21 -23.01 -13.99 24.27
N ASP A 22 -21.87 -14.41 24.81
CA ASP A 22 -21.76 -15.23 26.04
C ASP A 22 -22.30 -14.54 27.30
N ASP A 23 -22.43 -13.20 27.28
CA ASP A 23 -22.94 -12.39 28.38
C ASP A 23 -24.46 -12.13 28.28
N ASP A 24 -25.17 -12.97 27.53
CA ASP A 24 -26.60 -12.86 27.21
C ASP A 24 -26.99 -11.55 26.51
N THR A 25 -26.02 -10.78 25.98
CA THR A 25 -26.31 -9.59 25.17
C THR A 25 -26.66 -9.97 23.73
N VAL A 26 -27.63 -9.26 23.16
CA VAL A 26 -28.10 -9.49 21.80
C VAL A 26 -28.02 -8.19 21.01
N ALA A 27 -27.55 -8.27 19.77
CA ALA A 27 -27.55 -7.16 18.84
C ALA A 27 -28.15 -7.57 17.49
N VAL A 28 -28.89 -6.65 16.88
CA VAL A 28 -29.41 -6.80 15.51
C VAL A 28 -28.80 -5.71 14.63
N ASP A 29 -28.11 -6.12 13.56
CA ASP A 29 -27.31 -5.23 12.70
C ASP A 29 -26.35 -4.32 13.49
N GLY A 30 -25.74 -4.89 14.54
CA GLY A 30 -24.81 -4.19 15.43
C GLY A 30 -25.46 -3.21 16.41
N GLN A 31 -26.79 -3.10 16.45
CA GLN A 31 -27.52 -2.33 17.45
C GLN A 31 -27.93 -3.24 18.62
N PRO A 32 -27.49 -2.96 19.86
CA PRO A 32 -27.94 -3.70 21.04
C PRO A 32 -29.46 -3.61 21.17
N ILE A 33 -30.10 -4.73 21.50
CA ILE A 33 -31.52 -4.77 21.84
C ILE A 33 -31.68 -4.93 23.35
N ASP A 34 -32.68 -4.25 23.91
CA ASP A 34 -33.03 -4.40 25.31
C ASP A 34 -33.81 -5.71 25.49
N ILE A 35 -33.34 -6.56 26.39
CA ILE A 35 -33.93 -7.87 26.65
C ILE A 35 -34.70 -7.76 27.95
N GLY A 36 -36.01 -8.03 27.91
CA GLY A 36 -36.84 -7.99 29.10
C GLY A 36 -36.30 -8.94 30.18
N PRO A 37 -36.53 -8.65 31.48
CA PRO A 37 -35.94 -9.42 32.59
C PRO A 37 -36.34 -10.91 32.62
N ASP A 38 -37.39 -11.30 31.90
CA ASP A 38 -37.90 -12.67 31.80
C ASP A 38 -37.87 -13.22 30.36
N GLU A 39 -37.21 -12.55 29.42
CA GLU A 39 -37.18 -12.94 28.00
C GLU A 39 -35.88 -13.66 27.62
N SER A 40 -35.97 -14.73 26.83
CA SER A 40 -34.78 -15.42 26.32
C SER A 40 -34.04 -14.51 25.33
N PRO A 41 -32.70 -14.38 25.41
CA PRO A 41 -31.90 -13.64 24.43
C PRO A 41 -32.18 -14.06 22.98
N ARG A 42 -32.39 -15.37 22.77
CA ARG A 42 -32.72 -15.92 21.46
C ARG A 42 -34.08 -15.44 20.94
N ASP A 43 -35.10 -15.49 21.79
CA ASP A 43 -36.47 -15.12 21.42
C ASP A 43 -36.58 -13.59 21.19
N ALA A 44 -35.92 -12.79 22.04
CA ALA A 44 -35.81 -11.34 21.87
C ALA A 44 -35.12 -10.99 20.55
N GLY A 45 -34.04 -11.70 20.22
CA GLY A 45 -33.32 -11.57 18.95
C GLY A 45 -34.19 -11.84 17.73
N ILE A 46 -34.92 -12.96 17.73
CA ILE A 46 -35.83 -13.33 16.63
C ILE A 46 -36.98 -12.31 16.51
N ALA A 47 -37.53 -11.86 17.64
CA ALA A 47 -38.60 -10.85 17.66
C ALA A 47 -38.12 -9.50 17.09
N ALA A 48 -36.90 -9.08 17.41
CA ALA A 48 -36.28 -7.87 16.89
C ALA A 48 -36.03 -7.96 15.37
N VAL A 49 -35.57 -9.11 14.87
CA VAL A 49 -35.43 -9.36 13.43
C VAL A 49 -36.79 -9.31 12.72
N ALA A 50 -37.82 -9.92 13.30
CA ALA A 50 -39.18 -9.87 12.74
C ALA A 50 -39.73 -8.44 12.70
N ALA A 51 -39.49 -7.63 13.74
CA ALA A 51 -39.86 -6.22 13.75
C ALA A 51 -39.15 -5.44 12.63
N ARG A 52 -37.89 -5.78 12.34
CA ARG A 52 -37.11 -5.20 11.23
C ARG A 52 -37.70 -5.56 9.86
N ALA A 53 -38.06 -6.83 9.64
CA ALA A 53 -38.73 -7.28 8.41
C ALA A 53 -40.04 -6.51 8.17
N ARG A 54 -40.88 -6.37 9.21
CA ARG A 54 -42.12 -5.58 9.15
C ARG A 54 -41.86 -4.11 8.81
N ALA A 55 -40.87 -3.49 9.44
CA ALA A 55 -40.51 -2.09 9.19
C ALA A 55 -40.08 -1.84 7.73
N GLN A 56 -39.48 -2.84 7.09
CA GLN A 56 -39.06 -2.81 5.69
C GLN A 56 -40.14 -3.33 4.71
N ARG A 57 -41.32 -3.72 5.21
CA ARG A 57 -42.43 -4.32 4.44
C ARG A 57 -42.01 -5.60 3.71
N LEU A 58 -41.15 -6.40 4.33
CA LEU A 58 -40.72 -7.72 3.86
C LEU A 58 -41.47 -8.80 4.63
N GLN A 59 -41.95 -9.83 3.93
CA GLN A 59 -42.63 -10.99 4.55
C GLN A 59 -41.67 -11.93 5.28
N ALA A 60 -40.40 -11.92 4.88
CA ALA A 60 -39.32 -12.64 5.54
C ALA A 60 -37.97 -12.03 5.14
N VAL A 61 -36.96 -12.26 5.98
CA VAL A 61 -35.59 -11.83 5.76
C VAL A 61 -34.65 -12.98 6.03
N ARG A 62 -33.54 -13.04 5.29
CA ARG A 62 -32.44 -13.95 5.63
C ARG A 62 -31.71 -13.38 6.84
N VAL A 63 -31.27 -14.26 7.72
CA VAL A 63 -30.62 -13.93 8.99
C VAL A 63 -29.35 -14.73 9.10
N ARG A 64 -28.26 -14.05 9.40
CA ARG A 64 -27.03 -14.68 9.87
C ARG A 64 -27.00 -14.52 11.38
N ALA A 65 -27.21 -15.61 12.09
CA ALA A 65 -27.14 -15.65 13.54
C ALA A 65 -25.74 -16.07 13.99
N THR A 66 -25.01 -15.19 14.63
CA THR A 66 -23.74 -15.50 15.31
C THR A 66 -24.07 -15.84 16.76
N SER A 67 -23.66 -16.99 17.24
CA SER A 67 -23.79 -17.41 18.64
C SER A 67 -22.47 -18.02 19.11
N PRO A 68 -22.29 -18.27 20.42
CA PRO A 68 -21.10 -18.96 20.93
C PRO A 68 -20.84 -20.32 20.28
N ASP A 69 -21.91 -20.99 19.84
CA ASP A 69 -21.85 -22.30 19.17
C ASP A 69 -21.51 -22.22 17.68
N GLY A 70 -21.39 -21.01 17.12
CA GLY A 70 -21.04 -20.76 15.73
C GLY A 70 -22.06 -19.90 14.97
N THR A 71 -21.87 -19.83 13.66
CA THR A 71 -22.73 -19.05 12.76
C THR A 71 -23.76 -19.94 12.09
N HIS A 72 -25.03 -19.52 12.13
CA HIS A 72 -26.15 -20.23 11.54
C HIS A 72 -26.88 -19.36 10.51
N LEU A 73 -27.20 -19.94 9.36
CA LEU A 73 -28.02 -19.31 8.33
C LEU A 73 -29.47 -19.73 8.51
N MET A 74 -30.34 -18.73 8.61
CA MET A 74 -31.78 -18.97 8.71
C MET A 74 -32.56 -17.89 7.96
N VAL A 75 -33.85 -18.12 7.83
CA VAL A 75 -34.84 -17.17 7.37
C VAL A 75 -35.77 -16.90 8.54
N VAL A 76 -35.98 -15.62 8.88
CA VAL A 76 -36.97 -15.22 9.88
C VAL A 76 -38.10 -14.50 9.16
N THR A 77 -39.32 -15.01 9.34
CA THR A 77 -40.54 -14.38 8.82
C THR A 77 -40.87 -13.11 9.60
N ASP A 78 -41.69 -12.25 8.99
CA ASP A 78 -42.24 -11.09 9.66
C ASP A 78 -43.14 -11.46 10.85
N GLU A 79 -43.58 -12.70 11.00
CA GLU A 79 -44.26 -13.21 12.20
C GLU A 79 -43.30 -13.65 13.32
N GLY A 80 -41.98 -13.71 13.08
CA GLY A 80 -40.99 -14.18 14.05
C GLY A 80 -40.79 -15.69 14.06
N ARG A 81 -41.11 -16.39 12.96
CA ARG A 81 -40.82 -17.82 12.81
C ARG A 81 -39.49 -18.02 12.07
N PRO A 82 -38.51 -18.74 12.67
CA PRO A 82 -37.23 -19.07 12.03
C PRO A 82 -37.29 -20.38 11.21
N TYR A 83 -36.57 -20.42 10.08
CA TYR A 83 -36.38 -21.58 9.20
C TYR A 83 -34.89 -21.73 8.86
N ALA A 84 -34.26 -22.87 9.11
CA ALA A 84 -32.84 -23.08 8.77
C ALA A 84 -32.63 -23.23 7.25
N LEU A 85 -31.48 -22.79 6.75
CA LEU A 85 -31.03 -23.02 5.37
C LEU A 85 -29.85 -24.00 5.36
N ASP A 86 -29.95 -25.10 4.61
CA ASP A 86 -28.84 -26.02 4.38
C ASP A 86 -27.92 -25.49 3.23
N ASP A 87 -26.61 -25.70 3.34
CA ASP A 87 -25.58 -25.29 2.36
C ASP A 87 -25.73 -26.03 1.00
N PRO A 88 -25.82 -25.34 -0.15
CA PRO A 88 -25.83 -26.00 -1.46
C PRO A 88 -24.44 -25.98 -2.13
N SER A 89 -23.83 -27.16 -2.32
CA SER A 89 -22.64 -27.38 -3.15
C SER A 89 -22.98 -27.87 -4.57
N GLU A 90 -22.09 -27.54 -5.52
CA GLU A 90 -21.81 -28.17 -6.82
C GLU A 90 -22.94 -28.31 -7.86
N ALA A 91 -22.92 -27.45 -8.89
CA ALA A 91 -23.10 -27.89 -10.29
C ALA A 91 -22.68 -26.81 -11.30
N THR A 92 -21.77 -27.19 -12.21
CA THR A 92 -21.68 -26.85 -13.65
C THR A 92 -20.32 -26.30 -14.11
N GLU A 93 -19.30 -27.16 -14.11
CA GLU A 93 -18.23 -27.12 -15.11
C GLU A 93 -18.51 -28.17 -16.20
N ALA A 94 -18.84 -27.73 -17.41
CA ALA A 94 -18.52 -28.44 -18.64
C ALA A 94 -18.81 -27.51 -19.83
N THR A 95 -17.77 -27.08 -20.55
CA THR A 95 -17.61 -27.22 -22.02
C THR A 95 -16.65 -26.12 -22.54
N ARG A 96 -15.42 -26.51 -22.87
CA ARG A 96 -14.75 -26.31 -24.17
C ARG A 96 -13.22 -26.29 -24.02
N ARG A 97 -12.62 -27.47 -24.18
CA ARG A 97 -11.27 -27.62 -24.72
C ARG A 97 -11.33 -27.57 -26.26
N ARG A 98 -10.33 -26.91 -26.87
CA ARG A 98 -9.33 -27.47 -27.82
C ARG A 98 -9.17 -26.74 -29.17
N THR A 99 -7.88 -26.53 -29.49
CA THR A 99 -7.21 -26.45 -30.83
C THR A 99 -7.37 -25.11 -31.57
N GLN A 100 -6.33 -24.49 -32.18
CA GLN A 100 -5.40 -25.06 -33.15
C GLN A 100 -4.16 -24.17 -33.41
N LYS A 101 -3.00 -24.79 -33.68
CA LYS A 101 -1.74 -24.16 -34.11
C LYS A 101 -1.69 -23.96 -35.64
N ARG A 102 -0.89 -22.95 -36.03
CA ARG A 102 0.24 -22.97 -37.00
C ARG A 102 0.11 -22.27 -38.39
N THR A 103 1.13 -21.43 -38.63
CA THR A 103 1.92 -21.15 -39.86
C THR A 103 1.47 -20.08 -40.87
N GLY A 104 2.42 -19.24 -41.30
CA GLY A 104 2.38 -18.53 -42.59
C GLY A 104 3.19 -17.23 -42.67
N THR A 105 4.48 -17.33 -43.00
CA THR A 105 5.42 -16.24 -43.32
C THR A 105 5.13 -15.62 -44.69
N LEU A 106 5.31 -14.31 -44.87
CA LEU A 106 5.77 -13.70 -46.13
C LEU A 106 6.42 -12.33 -45.92
N ILE A 107 7.44 -12.10 -46.72
CA ILE A 107 8.49 -11.07 -46.69
C ILE A 107 8.15 -9.94 -47.68
N LEU A 108 8.51 -8.68 -47.38
CA LEU A 108 9.23 -7.71 -48.24
C LEU A 108 9.29 -6.36 -47.51
N ALA A 109 10.46 -5.88 -47.07
CA ALA A 109 11.47 -5.10 -47.81
C ALA A 109 11.23 -3.58 -47.76
N GLY A 110 12.25 -2.85 -47.30
CA GLY A 110 12.25 -1.39 -47.29
C GLY A 110 13.35 -0.81 -46.41
N ALA A 111 14.61 -0.93 -46.86
CA ALA A 111 15.77 -0.29 -46.24
C ALA A 111 15.74 1.23 -46.46
N CYS A 112 16.15 2.00 -45.45
CA CYS A 112 16.96 3.21 -45.61
C CYS A 112 17.55 3.63 -44.26
N VAL A 113 18.86 3.40 -44.13
CA VAL A 113 19.74 3.96 -43.09
C VAL A 113 20.14 5.36 -43.53
N VAL A 114 19.92 6.36 -42.69
CA VAL A 114 20.68 7.62 -42.72
C VAL A 114 21.12 7.94 -41.30
N VAL A 115 22.39 7.64 -41.03
CA VAL A 115 23.17 8.16 -39.91
C VAL A 115 23.62 9.56 -40.32
N VAL A 116 23.25 10.58 -39.53
CA VAL A 116 23.96 11.87 -39.55
C VAL A 116 24.38 12.20 -38.12
N ALA A 117 25.64 11.90 -37.84
CA ALA A 117 26.42 12.56 -36.82
C ALA A 117 26.75 13.98 -37.31
N LEU A 118 26.49 15.01 -36.51
CA LEU A 118 27.00 16.35 -36.76
C LEU A 118 27.49 16.97 -35.45
N GLY A 119 28.77 16.76 -35.18
CA GLY A 119 29.60 17.72 -34.46
C GLY A 119 30.24 18.67 -35.46
N GLY A 120 30.09 19.98 -35.20
CA GLY A 120 31.07 21.05 -35.48
C GLY A 120 31.38 21.47 -36.93
N GLY A 121 31.12 22.76 -37.26
CA GLY A 121 32.05 23.57 -38.05
C GLY A 121 31.54 24.34 -39.29
N LEU A 122 30.96 25.53 -39.05
CA LEU A 122 31.09 26.82 -39.77
C LEU A 122 31.14 26.91 -41.32
N ALA A 123 30.19 27.65 -41.90
CA ALA A 123 30.44 28.84 -42.73
C ALA A 123 29.15 29.64 -43.00
N ALA A 124 29.26 30.97 -43.00
CA ALA A 124 28.20 31.95 -42.84
C ALA A 124 27.33 32.24 -44.07
N TYR A 125 26.06 32.58 -43.83
CA TYR A 125 25.40 33.67 -44.56
C TYR A 125 24.59 34.53 -43.58
N ALA A 126 25.03 35.77 -43.44
CA ALA A 126 24.52 36.75 -42.49
C ALA A 126 23.32 37.50 -43.08
N ILE A 127 22.18 37.47 -42.38
CA ILE A 127 21.17 38.53 -42.42
C ILE A 127 20.89 38.92 -40.97
N GLY A 128 21.04 40.21 -40.71
CA GLY A 128 21.16 40.81 -39.38
C GLY A 128 20.02 40.47 -38.43
N SER A 129 20.41 39.92 -37.28
CA SER A 129 19.73 40.06 -36.01
C SER A 129 20.82 39.94 -34.95
N ASN A 130 21.25 41.05 -34.35
CA ASN A 130 22.09 41.03 -33.14
C ASN A 130 21.27 40.45 -31.97
N ARG A 131 20.93 39.16 -32.03
CA ARG A 131 20.62 38.40 -30.82
C ARG A 131 21.96 38.00 -30.24
N PRO A 132 22.35 38.50 -29.05
CA PRO A 132 23.49 37.91 -28.36
C PRO A 132 23.27 36.40 -28.33
N ALA A 133 24.30 35.63 -28.72
CA ALA A 133 24.27 34.18 -28.57
C ALA A 133 23.82 33.89 -27.14
N PRO A 134 22.86 32.97 -26.91
CA PRO A 134 22.42 32.67 -25.55
C PRO A 134 23.66 32.26 -24.75
N VAL A 135 24.10 33.17 -23.88
CA VAL A 135 25.16 32.88 -22.93
C VAL A 135 24.59 31.76 -22.07
N ALA A 136 25.25 30.60 -22.07
CA ALA A 136 24.87 29.50 -21.21
C ALA A 136 24.74 30.06 -19.80
N THR A 137 23.50 30.19 -19.32
CA THR A 137 23.24 30.71 -17.98
C THR A 137 23.81 29.68 -17.04
N ALA A 138 24.74 30.08 -16.18
CA ALA A 138 25.34 29.17 -15.20
C ALA A 138 24.22 28.42 -14.48
N ALA A 139 24.37 27.09 -14.34
CA ALA A 139 23.40 26.29 -13.64
C ALA A 139 23.18 26.91 -12.24
N PRO A 140 21.92 27.07 -11.82
CA PRO A 140 21.61 27.73 -10.56
C PRO A 140 22.26 26.95 -9.39
N THR A 141 22.90 27.67 -8.48
CA THR A 141 23.54 27.08 -7.31
C THR A 141 22.49 26.40 -6.42
N PRO A 142 22.69 25.13 -6.01
CA PRO A 142 21.80 24.46 -5.08
C PRO A 142 21.65 25.22 -3.75
N PRO A 143 20.46 25.22 -3.15
CA PRO A 143 20.21 25.96 -1.91
C PRO A 143 21.02 25.38 -0.74
N ASN A 144 21.66 26.26 0.03
CA ASN A 144 22.47 25.89 1.20
C ASN A 144 23.49 24.76 0.94
N GLN A 145 24.03 24.69 -0.29
CA GLN A 145 25.09 23.76 -0.65
C GLN A 145 26.27 23.86 0.33
N GLY A 146 26.82 22.71 0.75
CA GLY A 146 27.94 22.66 1.70
C GLY A 146 27.52 22.74 3.17
N SER A 147 26.22 22.76 3.47
CA SER A 147 25.74 22.76 4.85
C SER A 147 26.12 21.46 5.57
N GLN A 148 26.64 21.60 6.79
CA GLN A 148 26.87 20.46 7.68
C GLN A 148 25.54 19.98 8.27
N LEU A 149 25.32 18.67 8.18
CA LEU A 149 24.26 17.98 8.91
C LEU A 149 24.58 18.06 10.42
N PRO A 150 23.60 18.38 11.29
CA PRO A 150 23.85 18.53 12.73
C PRO A 150 23.79 17.21 13.51
N VAL A 151 23.52 16.09 12.85
CA VAL A 151 23.41 14.72 13.39
C VAL A 151 24.37 13.80 12.65
N VAL A 152 24.68 12.60 13.14
CA VAL A 152 25.61 11.69 12.42
C VAL A 152 24.99 11.20 11.10
N ALA A 153 25.71 11.38 9.99
CA ALA A 153 25.27 10.86 8.70
C ALA A 153 25.30 9.30 8.68
N PRO A 154 24.37 8.66 7.96
CA PRO A 154 24.38 7.21 7.79
C PRO A 154 25.69 6.73 7.13
N PRO A 155 26.15 5.51 7.44
CA PRO A 155 27.37 4.94 6.88
C PRO A 155 27.41 5.04 5.34
N GLY A 156 28.52 5.57 4.81
CA GLY A 156 28.72 5.73 3.38
C GLY A 156 28.19 7.03 2.77
N TYR A 157 27.56 7.91 3.56
CA TYR A 157 27.12 9.24 3.14
C TYR A 157 27.96 10.36 3.77
N SER A 158 28.02 11.48 3.07
CA SER A 158 28.74 12.67 3.52
C SER A 158 28.00 13.38 4.66
N GLN A 159 28.74 13.90 5.63
CA GLN A 159 28.24 14.84 6.65
C GLN A 159 27.87 16.21 6.05
N THR A 160 28.36 16.48 4.84
CA THR A 160 28.14 17.74 4.10
C THR A 160 27.09 17.54 3.03
N ALA A 161 26.03 18.34 3.08
CA ALA A 161 24.92 18.25 2.14
C ALA A 161 25.23 18.87 0.78
N ALA A 162 24.77 18.21 -0.29
CA ALA A 162 24.74 18.77 -1.64
C ALA A 162 23.79 19.98 -1.70
N TRP A 163 22.71 19.93 -0.94
CA TRP A 163 21.80 21.04 -0.68
C TRP A 163 21.02 20.81 0.61
N ALA A 164 20.48 21.89 1.17
CA ALA A 164 19.53 21.82 2.28
C ALA A 164 18.39 22.83 2.06
N VAL A 165 17.15 22.40 2.28
CA VAL A 165 15.97 23.26 2.12
C VAL A 165 15.13 23.28 3.38
N LYS A 166 14.66 24.46 3.78
CA LYS A 166 13.87 24.62 4.99
C LYS A 166 12.50 23.96 4.83
N VAL A 167 12.09 23.16 5.82
CA VAL A 167 10.84 22.40 5.87
C VAL A 167 10.17 22.58 7.23
N THR A 168 8.91 22.18 7.36
CA THR A 168 8.27 22.11 8.68
C THR A 168 8.77 20.90 9.48
N LYS A 169 8.71 20.98 10.82
CA LYS A 169 9.09 19.88 11.75
C LYS A 169 8.28 18.60 11.52
N GLN A 170 7.02 18.75 11.11
CA GLN A 170 6.10 17.63 10.88
C GLN A 170 6.19 17.07 9.45
N THR A 171 7.19 17.47 8.65
CA THR A 171 7.31 16.92 7.30
C THR A 171 7.74 15.45 7.38
N ALA A 172 7.05 14.60 6.62
CA ALA A 172 7.51 13.26 6.27
C ALA A 172 7.81 13.29 4.76
N PRO A 173 9.07 13.51 4.34
CA PRO A 173 9.41 13.53 2.93
C PRO A 173 9.09 12.21 2.24
N VAL A 174 8.59 12.27 1.01
CA VAL A 174 8.22 11.08 0.23
C VAL A 174 8.98 11.10 -1.09
N LEU A 175 9.76 10.06 -1.35
CA LEU A 175 10.33 9.86 -2.68
C LEU A 175 9.21 9.52 -3.67
N ILE A 176 9.18 10.23 -4.78
CA ILE A 176 8.28 9.96 -5.90
C ILE A 176 9.00 9.07 -6.92
N ASP A 177 10.25 9.40 -7.19
CA ASP A 177 11.20 8.67 -8.02
C ASP A 177 12.63 9.11 -7.64
N GLY A 178 13.65 8.64 -8.37
CA GLY A 178 15.05 9.01 -8.12
C GLY A 178 15.36 10.50 -8.28
N ASP A 179 14.51 11.26 -8.98
CA ASP A 179 14.73 12.67 -9.32
C ASP A 179 13.82 13.63 -8.54
N ARG A 180 12.81 13.11 -7.83
CA ARG A 180 11.76 13.92 -7.19
C ARG A 180 11.44 13.44 -5.78
N ILE A 181 11.46 14.39 -4.83
CA ILE A 181 11.03 14.18 -3.45
C ILE A 181 9.98 15.23 -3.06
N ALA A 182 8.87 14.79 -2.50
CA ALA A 182 7.83 15.66 -1.95
C ALA A 182 8.12 15.98 -0.49
N ALA A 183 7.88 17.22 -0.08
CA ALA A 183 7.98 17.66 1.32
C ALA A 183 7.01 18.81 1.60
N VAL A 184 6.75 19.05 2.89
CA VAL A 184 5.97 20.20 3.35
C VAL A 184 6.92 21.33 3.76
N ASP A 185 6.75 22.51 3.16
CA ASP A 185 7.55 23.68 3.50
C ASP A 185 7.19 24.26 4.88
N ASP A 186 7.95 25.25 5.34
CA ASP A 186 7.75 25.91 6.64
C ASP A 186 6.47 26.77 6.70
N SER A 187 5.82 26.99 5.57
CA SER A 187 4.52 27.64 5.46
C SER A 187 3.36 26.62 5.38
N GLY A 188 3.65 25.33 5.54
CA GLY A 188 2.67 24.26 5.51
C GLY A 188 2.20 23.85 4.12
N ASN A 189 2.86 24.26 3.03
CA ASN A 189 2.46 23.90 1.67
C ASN A 189 3.29 22.74 1.13
N LEU A 190 2.67 21.90 0.31
CA LEU A 190 3.39 20.85 -0.42
C LEU A 190 4.26 21.42 -1.53
N ARG A 191 5.43 20.80 -1.71
CA ARG A 191 6.31 21.05 -2.85
C ARG A 191 7.01 19.77 -3.27
N ILE A 192 7.35 19.69 -4.56
CA ILE A 192 8.28 18.68 -5.07
C ILE A 192 9.61 19.36 -5.32
N ILE A 193 10.66 18.74 -4.81
CA ILE A 193 12.04 19.18 -4.90
C ILE A 193 12.76 18.21 -5.84
N ASN A 194 13.55 18.73 -6.77
CA ASN A 194 14.47 17.93 -7.55
C ASN A 194 15.60 17.42 -6.65
N THR A 195 15.78 16.10 -6.60
CA THR A 195 16.70 15.42 -5.66
C THR A 195 18.16 15.81 -5.87
N GLN A 196 18.55 16.16 -7.10
CA GLN A 196 19.93 16.51 -7.44
C GLN A 196 20.26 17.98 -7.12
N THR A 197 19.34 18.89 -7.39
CA THR A 197 19.59 20.35 -7.36
C THR A 197 18.98 21.06 -6.14
N GLY A 198 18.08 20.41 -5.40
CA GLY A 198 17.34 21.03 -4.30
C GLY A 198 16.31 22.07 -4.74
N GLN A 199 16.09 22.22 -6.06
CA GLN A 199 15.15 23.18 -6.59
C GLN A 199 13.71 22.68 -6.53
N THR A 200 12.79 23.57 -6.15
CA THR A 200 11.35 23.27 -6.21
C THR A 200 10.88 23.26 -7.66
N THR A 201 10.36 22.12 -8.13
CA THR A 201 9.84 21.94 -9.49
C THR A 201 8.31 21.99 -9.56
N TRP A 202 7.63 21.77 -8.43
CA TRP A 202 6.17 21.79 -8.34
C TRP A 202 5.73 22.29 -6.96
N ARG A 203 4.55 22.92 -6.90
CA ARG A 203 3.96 23.43 -5.65
C ARG A 203 2.49 23.06 -5.57
N GLY A 204 2.07 22.53 -4.43
CA GLY A 204 0.69 22.32 -4.07
C GLY A 204 0.13 23.52 -3.30
N ALA A 205 -1.18 23.68 -3.30
CA ALA A 205 -1.88 24.55 -2.38
C ALA A 205 -2.45 23.74 -1.21
N GLY A 206 -2.26 24.26 0.01
CA GLY A 206 -2.76 23.65 1.23
C GLY A 206 -1.80 22.66 1.88
N ALA A 207 -2.10 22.35 3.15
CA ALA A 207 -1.37 21.39 3.95
C ALA A 207 -2.02 20.00 3.86
N PRO A 208 -1.23 18.92 4.01
CA PRO A 208 -1.76 17.60 4.29
C PRO A 208 -2.61 17.63 5.57
N SER A 209 -3.83 17.08 5.51
CA SER A 209 -4.79 17.12 6.62
C SER A 209 -4.80 15.84 7.47
N GLY A 210 -4.03 14.82 7.08
CA GLY A 210 -3.96 13.51 7.71
C GLY A 210 -2.77 13.30 8.64
N ARG A 211 -2.94 12.45 9.67
CA ARG A 211 -1.82 11.99 10.52
C ARG A 211 -0.82 11.11 9.79
N ALA A 212 -1.27 10.39 8.76
CA ALA A 212 -0.42 9.56 7.91
C ALA A 212 0.50 10.39 6.98
N GLY A 213 0.38 11.72 6.98
CA GLY A 213 1.16 12.60 6.13
C GLY A 213 0.71 12.56 4.67
N VAL A 214 1.68 12.46 3.76
CA VAL A 214 1.47 12.38 2.32
C VAL A 214 2.04 11.08 1.81
N THR A 215 1.46 10.55 0.73
CA THR A 215 1.95 9.39 0.00
C THR A 215 1.92 9.67 -1.49
N TYR A 216 2.89 9.15 -2.22
CA TYR A 216 2.87 9.13 -3.68
C TYR A 216 2.09 7.91 -4.18
N THR A 217 1.16 8.11 -5.10
CA THR A 217 0.28 7.05 -5.61
C THR A 217 -0.30 7.45 -6.97
N HIS A 218 -1.15 6.60 -7.55
CA HIS A 218 -1.84 6.87 -8.80
C HIS A 218 -3.36 6.80 -8.62
N VAL A 219 -4.06 7.60 -9.43
CA VAL A 219 -5.50 7.48 -9.66
C VAL A 219 -5.70 7.45 -11.17
N GLU A 220 -6.17 6.32 -11.71
CA GLU A 220 -6.34 6.09 -13.15
C GLU A 220 -5.10 6.47 -13.99
N ASN A 221 -3.95 5.89 -13.67
CA ASN A 221 -2.65 6.20 -14.31
C ASN A 221 -2.12 7.62 -14.11
N ARG A 222 -2.81 8.49 -13.36
CA ARG A 222 -2.32 9.84 -13.09
C ARG A 222 -1.56 9.89 -11.78
N PRO A 223 -0.31 10.37 -11.78
CA PRO A 223 0.48 10.47 -10.56
C PRO A 223 -0.08 11.58 -9.68
N VAL A 224 -0.29 11.26 -8.40
CA VAL A 224 -0.80 12.20 -7.39
C VAL A 224 0.00 12.07 -6.10
N LEU A 225 0.05 13.16 -5.35
CA LEU A 225 0.27 13.09 -3.91
C LEU A 225 -1.10 12.94 -3.25
N ALA A 226 -1.21 12.06 -2.27
CA ALA A 226 -2.44 11.78 -1.55
C ALA A 226 -2.24 12.00 -0.04
N SER A 227 -3.27 12.49 0.64
CA SER A 227 -3.32 12.54 2.10
C SER A 227 -4.71 12.16 2.57
N ALA A 228 -4.81 11.07 3.33
CA ALA A 228 -6.07 10.61 3.90
C ALA A 228 -6.29 11.19 5.30
N SER A 229 -7.49 11.70 5.54
CA SER A 229 -8.04 12.01 6.86
C SER A 229 -9.09 10.97 7.24
N SER A 230 -9.71 11.11 8.42
CA SER A 230 -10.79 10.21 8.84
C SER A 230 -12.07 10.30 8.00
N GLN A 231 -12.22 11.30 7.12
CA GLN A 231 -13.47 11.52 6.38
C GLN A 231 -13.27 11.73 4.88
N SER A 232 -12.08 12.13 4.45
CA SER A 232 -11.76 12.41 3.05
C SER A 232 -10.31 12.08 2.71
N ILE A 233 -10.08 11.77 1.44
CA ILE A 233 -8.76 11.75 0.84
C ILE A 233 -8.57 13.00 -0.02
N THR A 234 -7.48 13.73 0.19
CA THR A 234 -7.11 14.89 -0.63
C THR A 234 -6.03 14.47 -1.61
N LEU A 235 -6.22 14.81 -2.89
CA LEU A 235 -5.37 14.41 -4.01
C LEU A 235 -4.81 15.66 -4.69
N TRP A 236 -3.49 15.70 -4.90
CA TRP A 236 -2.81 16.75 -5.67
C TRP A 236 -2.16 16.13 -6.91
N PRO A 237 -2.68 16.41 -8.13
CA PRO A 237 -2.03 16.00 -9.36
C PRO A 237 -0.65 16.62 -9.51
N ILE A 238 0.35 15.80 -9.86
CA ILE A 238 1.75 16.26 -9.98
C ILE A 238 2.26 16.28 -11.43
N ASP A 239 1.37 16.02 -12.38
CA ASP A 239 1.58 16.09 -13.84
C ASP A 239 1.36 17.50 -14.43
N THR A 240 0.91 18.46 -13.62
CA THR A 240 0.64 19.85 -14.01
C THR A 240 1.93 20.65 -14.26
N LYS A 241 2.04 21.35 -15.40
CA LYS A 241 3.28 22.06 -15.82
C LYS A 241 3.20 23.58 -15.75
N ASP A 242 2.10 24.11 -15.25
CA ASP A 242 1.69 25.50 -15.48
C ASP A 242 2.42 26.50 -14.56
N GLY A 243 3.33 26.03 -13.70
CA GLY A 243 4.05 26.82 -12.70
C GLY A 243 3.18 27.38 -11.57
N LYS A 244 1.85 27.29 -11.69
CA LYS A 244 0.88 27.66 -10.66
C LYS A 244 0.85 26.62 -9.54
N ARG A 245 0.38 27.03 -8.36
CA ARG A 245 0.12 26.09 -7.26
C ARG A 245 -1.07 25.21 -7.64
N THR A 246 -0.89 23.90 -7.57
CA THR A 246 -1.94 22.93 -7.86
C THR A 246 -2.85 22.76 -6.64
N ALA A 247 -4.14 23.00 -6.82
CA ALA A 247 -5.13 22.80 -5.77
C ALA A 247 -5.32 21.30 -5.48
N GLY A 248 -5.52 20.96 -4.21
CA GLY A 248 -5.92 19.61 -3.82
C GLY A 248 -7.41 19.40 -4.06
N THR A 249 -7.78 18.23 -4.57
CA THR A 249 -9.17 17.78 -4.68
C THR A 249 -9.47 16.83 -3.54
N SER A 250 -10.44 17.18 -2.68
CA SER A 250 -10.87 16.31 -1.58
C SER A 250 -12.06 15.45 -2.01
N VAL A 251 -11.91 14.13 -1.85
CA VAL A 251 -12.94 13.13 -2.12
C VAL A 251 -13.42 12.56 -0.78
N PRO A 252 -14.72 12.60 -0.46
CA PRO A 252 -15.25 12.04 0.78
C PRO A 252 -15.20 10.50 0.74
N ILE A 253 -14.70 9.90 1.81
CA ILE A 253 -14.58 8.44 1.97
C ILE A 253 -15.44 7.91 3.13
N GLY A 254 -15.93 8.80 4.01
CA GLY A 254 -16.78 8.44 5.15
C GLY A 254 -15.99 8.15 6.42
N ALA A 255 -16.64 8.34 7.58
CA ALA A 255 -15.97 8.41 8.89
C ALA A 255 -15.36 7.09 9.40
N ARG A 256 -15.73 5.96 8.80
CA ARG A 256 -15.25 4.61 9.17
C ARG A 256 -14.23 4.04 8.20
N ALA A 257 -13.94 4.76 7.11
CA ALA A 257 -13.04 4.26 6.09
C ALA A 257 -11.59 4.28 6.57
N THR A 258 -10.85 3.23 6.26
CA THR A 258 -9.39 3.20 6.38
C THR A 258 -8.78 3.27 4.99
N VAL A 259 -7.62 3.92 4.87
CA VAL A 259 -6.92 4.04 3.60
C VAL A 259 -5.56 3.38 3.72
N SER A 260 -5.30 2.47 2.79
CA SER A 260 -4.03 1.78 2.61
C SER A 260 -3.41 2.18 1.27
N TYR A 261 -2.08 2.25 1.22
CA TYR A 261 -1.31 2.60 0.02
C TYR A 261 -0.36 1.46 -0.39
N LEU A 262 -0.73 0.22 -0.08
CA LEU A 262 0.09 -0.97 -0.32
C LEU A 262 0.23 -1.38 -1.79
N GLY A 263 -0.55 -0.79 -2.69
CA GLY A 263 -0.44 -0.97 -4.14
C GLY A 263 -0.27 0.35 -4.88
N SER A 264 -0.31 0.31 -6.21
CA SER A 264 -0.15 1.50 -7.06
C SER A 264 -1.27 2.52 -6.95
N ALA A 265 -2.42 2.15 -6.36
CA ALA A 265 -3.53 3.04 -6.06
C ALA A 265 -3.95 2.96 -4.58
N PRO A 266 -4.66 3.98 -4.06
CA PRO A 266 -5.21 3.91 -2.70
C PRO A 266 -6.31 2.87 -2.61
N LEU A 267 -6.17 1.95 -1.65
CA LEU A 267 -7.25 1.06 -1.23
C LEU A 267 -8.04 1.76 -0.12
N ILE A 268 -9.32 2.01 -0.35
CA ILE A 268 -10.22 2.54 0.67
C ILE A 268 -11.07 1.37 1.18
N ASP A 269 -10.79 0.89 2.38
CA ASP A 269 -11.62 -0.12 3.04
C ASP A 269 -12.76 0.59 3.79
N LEU A 270 -14.00 0.27 3.43
CA LEU A 270 -15.21 0.86 4.02
C LEU A 270 -15.79 0.00 5.15
N GLY A 271 -15.18 -1.16 5.43
CA GLY A 271 -15.72 -2.18 6.32
C GLY A 271 -16.74 -3.08 5.63
N ASP A 272 -17.24 -4.09 6.36
CA ASP A 272 -18.33 -4.98 5.93
C ASP A 272 -18.10 -5.60 4.53
N GLN A 273 -16.85 -5.98 4.24
CA GLN A 273 -16.43 -6.55 2.95
C GLN A 273 -16.67 -5.62 1.74
N THR A 274 -16.75 -4.32 1.98
CA THR A 274 -16.88 -3.31 0.94
C THR A 274 -15.61 -2.48 0.87
N VAL A 275 -15.02 -2.40 -0.31
CA VAL A 275 -13.89 -1.53 -0.61
C VAL A 275 -14.28 -0.49 -1.65
N ALA A 276 -13.42 0.51 -1.81
CA ALA A 276 -13.60 1.61 -2.73
C ALA A 276 -12.31 1.87 -3.49
N LEU A 277 -12.44 2.00 -4.81
CA LEU A 277 -11.39 2.47 -5.71
C LEU A 277 -11.64 3.93 -6.07
N LEU A 278 -10.56 4.71 -6.16
CA LEU A 278 -10.63 6.08 -6.65
C LEU A 278 -10.54 6.11 -8.17
N THR A 279 -11.43 6.87 -8.78
CA THR A 279 -11.53 7.15 -10.21
C THR A 279 -11.59 8.65 -10.42
N SER A 280 -11.43 9.12 -11.66
CA SER A 280 -11.61 10.54 -11.98
C SER A 280 -13.02 11.05 -11.69
N ASP A 281 -14.02 10.18 -11.77
CA ASP A 281 -15.43 10.47 -11.49
C ASP A 281 -15.82 10.33 -10.00
N GLY A 282 -14.87 9.95 -9.13
CA GLY A 282 -15.08 9.80 -7.69
C GLY A 282 -14.77 8.39 -7.19
N VAL A 283 -15.62 7.85 -6.32
CA VAL A 283 -15.38 6.56 -5.65
C VAL A 283 -16.24 5.45 -6.26
N VAL A 284 -15.61 4.35 -6.69
CA VAL A 284 -16.29 3.14 -7.15
C VAL A 284 -16.23 2.09 -6.05
N ARG A 285 -17.40 1.72 -5.51
CA ARG A 285 -17.51 0.68 -4.48
C ARG A 285 -17.47 -0.72 -5.09
N LYS A 286 -16.86 -1.65 -4.36
CA LYS A 286 -16.74 -3.06 -4.72
C LYS A 286 -16.91 -3.94 -3.51
N ASP A 287 -17.57 -5.07 -3.73
CA ASP A 287 -17.70 -6.10 -2.72
C ASP A 287 -16.54 -7.08 -2.85
N VAL A 288 -15.89 -7.35 -1.73
CA VAL A 288 -14.84 -8.36 -1.59
C VAL A 288 -15.50 -9.67 -1.15
N PRO A 289 -15.05 -10.84 -1.65
CA PRO A 289 -15.56 -12.13 -1.19
C PRO A 289 -15.43 -12.27 0.33
N VAL A 290 -16.50 -12.75 0.99
CA VAL A 290 -16.61 -12.79 2.46
C VAL A 290 -15.52 -13.61 3.17
N THR A 291 -14.89 -14.53 2.45
CA THR A 291 -13.81 -15.38 2.96
C THR A 291 -12.42 -14.75 2.79
N ALA A 292 -12.32 -13.57 2.20
CA ALA A 292 -11.08 -12.89 1.87
C ALA A 292 -10.96 -11.54 2.58
N SER A 293 -9.72 -11.08 2.76
CA SER A 293 -9.40 -9.74 3.24
C SER A 293 -8.81 -8.92 2.08
N PRO A 294 -9.19 -7.65 1.91
CA PRO A 294 -8.56 -6.78 0.92
C PRO A 294 -7.12 -6.48 1.34
N ILE A 295 -6.18 -6.61 0.40
CA ILE A 295 -4.74 -6.47 0.67
C ILE A 295 -4.19 -5.17 0.06
N LEU A 296 -4.41 -4.96 -1.24
CA LEU A 296 -3.94 -3.78 -1.97
C LEU A 296 -4.90 -3.39 -3.10
N ALA A 297 -4.77 -2.17 -3.59
CA ALA A 297 -5.43 -1.71 -4.81
C ALA A 297 -4.39 -1.44 -5.91
N THR A 298 -4.63 -2.03 -7.08
CA THR A 298 -4.00 -1.62 -8.33
C THR A 298 -4.80 -0.45 -8.93
N GLN A 299 -4.33 0.09 -10.05
CA GLN A 299 -5.05 1.16 -10.74
C GLN A 299 -6.45 0.80 -11.23
N ASP A 300 -6.75 -0.49 -11.39
CA ASP A 300 -7.99 -0.99 -12.00
C ASP A 300 -8.67 -2.10 -11.20
N SER A 301 -8.08 -2.56 -10.09
CA SER A 301 -8.63 -3.67 -9.30
C SER A 301 -8.22 -3.61 -7.84
N VAL A 302 -8.96 -4.33 -7.00
CA VAL A 302 -8.53 -4.67 -5.64
C VAL A 302 -8.05 -6.13 -5.64
N VAL A 303 -6.89 -6.36 -5.05
CA VAL A 303 -6.43 -7.71 -4.74
C VAL A 303 -6.84 -8.02 -3.30
N ALA A 304 -7.63 -9.07 -3.15
CA ALA A 304 -8.01 -9.63 -1.86
C ALA A 304 -7.52 -11.06 -1.78
N ALA A 305 -7.24 -11.56 -0.57
CA ALA A 305 -6.73 -12.91 -0.42
C ALA A 305 -7.21 -13.54 0.89
N ASN A 306 -7.16 -14.86 0.90
CA ASN A 306 -7.27 -15.67 2.11
C ASN A 306 -6.20 -16.76 2.10
N GLY A 307 -6.29 -17.76 2.98
CA GLY A 307 -5.27 -18.80 3.08
C GLY A 307 -5.10 -19.68 1.84
N ASP A 308 -6.10 -19.74 0.97
CA ASP A 308 -6.17 -20.70 -0.13
C ASP A 308 -6.29 -20.04 -1.51
N ARG A 309 -6.74 -18.79 -1.60
CA ARG A 309 -7.07 -18.13 -2.87
C ARG A 309 -6.71 -16.65 -2.86
N ILE A 310 -6.33 -16.18 -4.05
CA ILE A 310 -6.15 -14.77 -4.37
C ILE A 310 -7.28 -14.37 -5.32
N TYR A 311 -7.97 -13.29 -4.98
CA TYR A 311 -9.08 -12.72 -5.73
C TYR A 311 -8.65 -11.39 -6.35
N THR A 312 -8.96 -11.21 -7.62
CA THR A 312 -8.86 -9.92 -8.32
C THR A 312 -10.25 -9.38 -8.54
N VAL A 313 -10.57 -8.26 -7.88
CA VAL A 313 -11.87 -7.59 -7.92
C VAL A 313 -11.74 -6.33 -8.78
N PRO A 314 -12.05 -6.39 -10.09
CA PRO A 314 -11.84 -5.26 -10.98
C PRO A 314 -12.86 -4.13 -10.76
N ALA A 315 -12.46 -2.90 -11.06
CA ALA A 315 -13.30 -1.70 -11.07
C ALA A 315 -14.54 -1.87 -11.97
N SER A 316 -14.43 -2.70 -13.01
CA SER A 316 -15.55 -3.13 -13.86
C SER A 316 -15.42 -4.60 -14.23
N GLY A 317 -16.55 -5.29 -14.43
CA GLY A 317 -16.57 -6.71 -14.77
C GLY A 317 -16.71 -7.64 -13.56
N LYS A 318 -16.33 -8.91 -13.76
CA LYS A 318 -16.49 -9.97 -12.76
C LYS A 318 -15.18 -10.20 -12.00
N THR A 319 -15.31 -10.46 -10.70
CA THR A 319 -14.23 -10.98 -9.86
C THR A 319 -13.73 -12.31 -10.42
N THR A 320 -12.41 -12.47 -10.43
CA THR A 320 -11.72 -13.72 -10.78
C THR A 320 -10.81 -14.12 -9.64
N ASP A 321 -10.40 -15.38 -9.60
CA ASP A 321 -9.60 -15.90 -8.52
C ASP A 321 -8.71 -17.07 -8.95
N VAL A 322 -7.60 -17.24 -8.22
CA VAL A 322 -6.62 -18.29 -8.43
C VAL A 322 -6.28 -18.95 -7.10
N ALA A 323 -5.92 -20.24 -7.14
CA ALA A 323 -5.48 -20.95 -5.95
C ALA A 323 -4.08 -20.48 -5.53
N MET A 324 -3.91 -20.17 -4.25
CA MET A 324 -2.62 -19.84 -3.67
C MET A 324 -1.90 -21.13 -3.24
N THR A 325 -0.71 -21.35 -3.78
CA THR A 325 0.04 -22.57 -3.46
C THR A 325 0.70 -22.44 -2.08
N LYS A 326 0.28 -23.29 -1.15
CA LYS A 326 0.89 -23.39 0.16
C LYS A 326 2.33 -23.93 0.09
N PRO A 327 3.32 -23.25 0.68
CA PRO A 327 4.71 -23.72 0.69
C PRO A 327 4.90 -25.08 1.37
N LYS A 328 5.90 -25.84 0.94
CA LYS A 328 6.27 -27.10 1.57
C LYS A 328 6.70 -26.89 3.03
N GLY A 329 6.06 -27.61 3.95
CA GLY A 329 6.33 -27.55 5.39
C GLY A 329 5.51 -26.50 6.15
N ALA A 330 4.66 -25.75 5.45
CA ALA A 330 3.73 -24.83 6.09
C ALA A 330 2.54 -25.59 6.69
N LYS A 331 1.94 -25.03 7.75
CA LYS A 331 0.78 -25.54 8.48
C LYS A 331 -0.33 -24.49 8.55
N GLY A 332 -1.56 -24.97 8.78
CA GLY A 332 -2.74 -24.10 8.94
C GLY A 332 -2.96 -23.10 7.80
N SER A 333 -3.61 -22.00 8.17
CA SER A 333 -3.78 -20.79 7.37
C SER A 333 -2.59 -19.85 7.58
N PRO A 334 -2.30 -18.92 6.65
CA PRO A 334 -1.31 -17.88 6.89
C PRO A 334 -1.66 -17.04 8.11
N GLU A 335 -0.63 -16.60 8.83
CA GLU A 335 -0.75 -15.61 9.90
C GLU A 335 -0.74 -14.17 9.36
N LEU A 336 -0.10 -13.97 8.20
CA LEU A 336 0.00 -12.66 7.55
C LEU A 336 -0.06 -12.81 6.03
N ILE A 337 -0.83 -11.94 5.39
CA ILE A 337 -0.80 -11.69 3.94
C ILE A 337 -0.64 -10.19 3.75
N SER A 338 0.42 -9.76 3.08
CA SER A 338 0.70 -8.34 2.81
C SER A 338 1.17 -8.15 1.37
N ALA A 339 1.22 -6.89 0.92
CA ALA A 339 1.68 -6.56 -0.43
C ALA A 339 3.21 -6.45 -0.48
N ALA A 340 3.83 -7.05 -1.51
CA ALA A 340 5.17 -6.66 -1.94
C ALA A 340 5.11 -5.60 -3.05
N ASP A 341 4.31 -5.86 -4.08
CA ASP A 341 3.99 -4.94 -5.17
C ASP A 341 2.62 -5.32 -5.77
N ASP A 342 2.18 -4.63 -6.83
CA ASP A 342 0.90 -4.90 -7.52
C ASP A 342 0.73 -6.35 -8.01
N SER A 343 1.82 -7.08 -8.16
CA SER A 343 1.87 -8.42 -8.74
C SER A 343 2.35 -9.50 -7.77
N THR A 344 2.74 -9.13 -6.55
CA THR A 344 3.41 -10.01 -5.60
C THR A 344 2.88 -9.78 -4.19
N LEU A 345 2.46 -10.85 -3.53
CA LEU A 345 2.13 -10.86 -2.11
C LEU A 345 3.30 -11.44 -1.29
N ILE A 346 3.43 -10.99 -0.06
CA ILE A 346 4.25 -11.58 0.99
C ILE A 346 3.31 -12.32 1.91
N VAL A 347 3.56 -13.61 2.14
CA VAL A 347 2.70 -14.46 2.95
C VAL A 347 3.52 -15.23 3.96
N LEU A 348 3.14 -15.18 5.24
CA LEU A 348 3.79 -15.91 6.31
C LEU A 348 2.86 -17.03 6.79
N TRP A 349 3.36 -18.26 6.77
CA TRP A 349 2.68 -19.41 7.34
C TRP A 349 3.42 -19.95 8.56
N PRO A 350 2.69 -20.45 9.57
CA PRO A 350 3.25 -21.31 10.60
C PRO A 350 3.93 -22.53 9.99
N SER A 351 4.99 -23.03 10.62
CA SER A 351 5.63 -24.30 10.24
C SER A 351 5.37 -25.42 11.24
N ASP A 352 5.95 -26.60 11.00
CA ASP A 352 5.99 -27.70 11.98
C ASP A 352 6.79 -27.35 13.25
N ASP A 353 7.74 -26.43 13.14
CA ASP A 353 8.55 -25.92 14.24
C ASP A 353 7.92 -24.63 14.76
N GLU A 354 7.51 -24.63 16.03
CA GLU A 354 6.84 -23.50 16.72
C GLU A 354 7.71 -22.25 16.86
N LYS A 355 9.00 -22.31 16.46
CA LYS A 355 9.90 -21.15 16.44
C LYS A 355 10.17 -20.61 15.04
N THR A 356 9.68 -21.30 14.02
CA THR A 356 9.95 -20.98 12.63
C THR A 356 8.65 -20.80 11.85
N ASP A 357 8.55 -19.70 11.11
CA ASP A 357 7.56 -19.49 10.06
C ASP A 357 8.16 -19.73 8.67
N ILE A 358 7.29 -19.93 7.69
CA ILE A 358 7.65 -19.97 6.28
C ILE A 358 7.11 -18.72 5.61
N ALA A 359 8.00 -17.79 5.30
CA ALA A 359 7.70 -16.65 4.44
C ALA A 359 7.75 -17.08 2.98
N ALA A 360 6.82 -16.60 2.16
CA ALA A 360 6.84 -16.79 0.73
C ALA A 360 6.46 -15.53 -0.05
N LEU A 361 7.02 -15.40 -1.23
CA LEU A 361 6.56 -14.47 -2.25
C LEU A 361 5.62 -15.21 -3.19
N VAL A 362 4.42 -14.69 -3.38
CA VAL A 362 3.37 -15.32 -4.19
C VAL A 362 2.97 -14.39 -5.32
N ASN A 363 2.98 -14.89 -6.54
CA ASN A 363 2.51 -14.15 -7.70
C ASN A 363 0.97 -14.02 -7.66
N VAL A 364 0.46 -12.80 -7.76
CA VAL A 364 -0.98 -12.50 -7.72
C VAL A 364 -1.74 -13.11 -8.91
N ALA A 365 -1.12 -13.15 -10.08
CA ALA A 365 -1.79 -13.52 -11.33
C ALA A 365 -2.07 -15.02 -11.45
N ASP A 366 -1.22 -15.88 -10.89
CA ASP A 366 -1.35 -17.34 -10.99
C ASP A 366 -1.25 -18.09 -9.65
N GLY A 367 -1.01 -17.39 -8.53
CA GLY A 367 -0.89 -17.97 -7.19
C GLY A 367 0.38 -18.82 -6.99
N SER A 368 1.34 -18.75 -7.92
CA SER A 368 2.59 -19.49 -7.84
C SER A 368 3.57 -18.86 -6.83
N THR A 369 4.34 -19.72 -6.16
CA THR A 369 5.38 -19.29 -5.23
C THR A 369 6.65 -18.90 -5.99
N LEU A 370 7.09 -17.65 -5.84
CA LEU A 370 8.29 -17.08 -6.46
C LEU A 370 9.56 -17.37 -5.64
N ALA A 371 9.46 -17.29 -4.32
CA ALA A 371 10.54 -17.58 -3.38
C ALA A 371 9.95 -18.00 -2.03
N THR A 372 10.74 -18.74 -1.24
CA THR A 372 10.42 -19.09 0.15
C THR A 372 11.65 -18.96 1.03
N ALA A 373 11.43 -18.65 2.30
CA ALA A 373 12.45 -18.70 3.34
C ALA A 373 11.85 -19.22 4.65
N ARG A 374 12.69 -19.87 5.45
CA ARG A 374 12.40 -20.09 6.87
C ARG A 374 12.88 -18.87 7.63
N VAL A 375 12.02 -18.35 8.49
CA VAL A 375 12.26 -17.14 9.29
C VAL A 375 11.79 -17.41 10.70
N ASP A 376 12.28 -16.67 11.68
CA ASP A 376 11.79 -16.79 13.04
C ASP A 376 10.31 -16.43 13.11
N THR A 377 9.58 -17.07 14.02
CA THR A 377 8.18 -16.73 14.26
C THR A 377 8.02 -15.25 14.58
N ARG A 378 6.95 -14.63 14.06
CA ARG A 378 6.68 -13.20 14.23
C ARG A 378 7.78 -12.29 13.67
N SER A 379 8.45 -12.74 12.60
CA SER A 379 9.31 -11.84 11.81
C SER A 379 8.55 -10.68 11.18
N ALA A 380 7.22 -10.81 11.02
CA ALA A 380 6.33 -9.70 10.70
C ALA A 380 4.93 -9.98 11.27
N ASP A 381 4.18 -8.93 11.58
CA ASP A 381 2.77 -9.02 11.98
C ASP A 381 1.87 -7.97 11.28
N GLU A 382 0.56 -8.02 11.54
CA GLU A 382 -0.45 -7.15 10.92
C GLU A 382 -0.26 -5.65 11.19
N ARG A 383 0.56 -5.28 12.18
CA ARG A 383 0.87 -3.88 12.53
C ARG A 383 2.07 -3.36 11.74
N ASP A 384 2.86 -4.25 11.15
CA ASP A 384 4.01 -3.85 10.34
C ASP A 384 3.54 -3.33 8.98
N VAL A 385 4.08 -2.16 8.61
CA VAL A 385 3.79 -1.54 7.32
C VAL A 385 4.98 -1.80 6.38
N PRO A 386 4.75 -2.40 5.20
CA PRO A 386 5.77 -2.53 4.17
C PRO A 386 6.45 -1.20 3.83
N VAL A 387 7.77 -1.20 3.91
CA VAL A 387 8.62 -0.09 3.46
C VAL A 387 9.24 -0.51 2.14
N GLN A 388 8.82 0.11 1.04
CA GLN A 388 9.31 -0.20 -0.31
C GLN A 388 10.40 0.77 -0.73
N SER A 389 11.41 0.27 -1.44
CA SER A 389 12.31 1.14 -2.20
C SER A 389 11.57 1.70 -3.42
N VAL A 390 11.76 2.98 -3.68
CA VAL A 390 11.22 3.66 -4.86
C VAL A 390 12.10 3.38 -6.10
N THR A 391 13.37 3.04 -5.90
CA THR A 391 14.38 2.92 -6.96
C THR A 391 14.82 1.48 -7.23
N SER A 392 14.58 0.57 -6.29
CA SER A 392 14.91 -0.86 -6.42
C SER A 392 13.69 -1.74 -6.18
N LYS A 393 13.82 -3.03 -6.51
CA LYS A 393 12.77 -4.04 -6.27
C LYS A 393 12.96 -4.69 -4.90
N THR A 394 13.07 -3.85 -3.87
CA THR A 394 13.34 -4.31 -2.51
C THR A 394 12.38 -3.67 -1.52
N LEU A 395 12.06 -4.42 -0.47
CA LEU A 395 11.08 -4.07 0.55
C LEU A 395 11.53 -4.59 1.90
N ALA A 396 11.15 -3.89 2.97
CA ALA A 396 11.22 -4.39 4.33
C ALA A 396 9.82 -4.48 4.96
N LEU A 397 9.53 -5.56 5.68
CA LEU A 397 8.27 -5.78 6.41
C LEU A 397 8.59 -6.48 7.73
N GLY A 398 8.41 -5.79 8.87
CA GLY A 398 8.94 -6.26 10.14
C GLY A 398 10.46 -6.47 10.06
N SER A 399 10.95 -7.62 10.49
CA SER A 399 12.35 -8.05 10.33
C SER A 399 12.63 -8.69 8.96
N LEU A 400 11.66 -8.78 8.05
CA LEU A 400 11.88 -9.37 6.72
C LEU A 400 12.44 -8.35 5.74
N PHE A 401 13.54 -8.68 5.10
CA PHE A 401 13.97 -8.06 3.85
C PHE A 401 13.54 -8.93 2.67
N VAL A 402 12.98 -8.29 1.66
CA VAL A 402 12.48 -8.92 0.44
C VAL A 402 13.17 -8.28 -0.75
N ASP A 403 13.75 -9.11 -1.60
CA ASP A 403 14.14 -8.77 -2.97
C ASP A 403 13.19 -9.50 -3.91
N TYR A 404 12.38 -8.77 -4.66
CA TYR A 404 11.44 -9.33 -5.65
C TYR A 404 11.90 -8.97 -7.08
N GLY A 405 13.22 -8.82 -7.24
CA GLY A 405 13.90 -8.66 -8.52
C GLY A 405 13.85 -9.90 -9.41
N LYS A 406 14.86 -10.06 -10.27
CA LYS A 406 14.92 -11.21 -11.19
C LYS A 406 15.17 -12.54 -10.48
N GLN A 407 15.78 -12.48 -9.30
CA GLN A 407 16.05 -13.64 -8.45
C GLN A 407 15.42 -13.35 -7.08
N PRO A 408 14.12 -13.62 -6.93
CA PRO A 408 13.43 -13.25 -5.71
C PRO A 408 14.02 -13.98 -4.49
N ALA A 409 14.14 -13.26 -3.37
CA ALA A 409 14.69 -13.77 -2.12
C ALA A 409 14.02 -13.10 -0.92
N ILE A 410 13.93 -13.86 0.17
CA ILE A 410 13.49 -13.37 1.47
C ILE A 410 14.63 -13.66 2.45
N VAL A 411 15.05 -12.66 3.20
CA VAL A 411 16.14 -12.76 4.18
C VAL A 411 15.71 -12.02 5.43
N GLN A 412 15.93 -12.62 6.61
CA GLN A 412 15.62 -11.97 7.88
C GLN A 412 16.75 -11.01 8.29
N VAL A 413 16.37 -9.86 8.84
CA VAL A 413 17.23 -8.85 9.46
C VAL A 413 16.97 -8.90 10.96
N GLU A 414 17.78 -9.67 11.68
CA GLU A 414 17.60 -9.92 13.12
C GLU A 414 17.60 -8.61 13.94
N ASP A 415 16.68 -8.53 14.91
CA ASP A 415 16.54 -7.43 15.88
C ASP A 415 16.49 -6.01 15.28
N PHE A 416 15.92 -5.90 14.08
CA PHE A 416 15.90 -4.66 13.29
C PHE A 416 14.48 -4.16 13.04
N SER A 417 14.25 -2.86 13.23
CA SER A 417 13.00 -2.18 12.90
C SER A 417 13.23 -1.23 11.71
N PRO A 418 12.78 -1.60 10.49
CA PRO A 418 13.07 -0.86 9.27
C PRO A 418 12.28 0.45 9.19
N THR A 419 12.88 1.45 8.56
CA THR A 419 12.22 2.74 8.24
C THR A 419 12.42 3.16 6.80
N VAL A 420 13.56 2.79 6.20
CA VAL A 420 13.87 2.98 4.78
C VAL A 420 14.60 1.74 4.29
N VAL A 421 14.32 1.32 3.06
CA VAL A 421 15.11 0.32 2.35
C VAL A 421 15.49 0.88 0.99
N ASP A 422 16.72 0.65 0.57
CA ASP A 422 17.16 0.93 -0.79
C ASP A 422 18.24 -0.07 -1.20
N GLU A 423 18.12 -0.60 -2.41
CA GLU A 423 18.97 -1.67 -2.92
C GLU A 423 19.11 -2.81 -1.90
N ASP A 424 20.33 -3.08 -1.45
CA ASP A 424 20.70 -4.14 -0.52
C ASP A 424 20.76 -3.69 0.95
N THR A 425 20.38 -2.45 1.25
CA THR A 425 20.58 -1.84 2.56
C THR A 425 19.26 -1.41 3.18
N VAL A 426 19.06 -1.81 4.45
CA VAL A 426 17.93 -1.42 5.29
C VAL A 426 18.42 -0.43 6.34
N TYR A 427 17.74 0.71 6.46
CA TYR A 427 17.99 1.72 7.48
C TYR A 427 16.85 1.72 8.49
N GLY A 428 17.20 1.82 9.77
CA GLY A 428 16.22 1.71 10.83
C GLY A 428 16.87 1.66 12.21
N LEU A 429 16.17 1.05 13.16
CA LEU A 429 16.66 0.90 14.52
C LEU A 429 17.13 -0.52 14.77
N PHE A 430 18.35 -0.66 15.29
CA PHE A 430 18.90 -1.90 15.86
C PHE A 430 19.19 -1.64 17.34
N GLU A 431 18.64 -2.46 18.24
CA GLU A 431 18.75 -2.24 19.70
C GLU A 431 18.37 -0.81 20.14
N ASN A 432 17.36 -0.22 19.50
CA ASN A 432 16.91 1.18 19.69
C ASN A 432 17.92 2.28 19.29
N MET A 433 18.94 1.96 18.50
CA MET A 433 19.89 2.92 17.94
C MET A 433 19.80 2.96 16.41
N PRO A 434 20.01 4.13 15.77
CA PRO A 434 20.08 4.20 14.31
C PRO A 434 21.15 3.27 13.76
N ALA A 435 20.78 2.48 12.77
CA ALA A 435 21.68 1.53 12.14
C ALA A 435 21.36 1.36 10.65
N ALA A 436 22.36 0.91 9.91
CA ALA A 436 22.25 0.45 8.53
C ALA A 436 22.64 -1.02 8.49
N ALA A 437 21.74 -1.87 8.01
CA ALA A 437 21.98 -3.28 7.76
C ALA A 437 22.13 -3.50 6.26
N THR A 438 23.34 -3.85 5.81
CA THR A 438 23.62 -4.14 4.39
C THR A 438 23.69 -5.65 4.18
N ARG A 439 23.01 -6.14 3.15
CA ARG A 439 22.95 -7.56 2.82
C ARG A 439 24.31 -8.07 2.36
N ASP A 440 24.75 -9.19 2.97
CA ASP A 440 25.90 -9.97 2.54
C ASP A 440 25.44 -11.42 2.32
N GLY A 441 25.15 -11.76 1.06
CA GLY A 441 24.54 -13.02 0.66
C GLY A 441 23.16 -13.25 1.28
N ASN A 442 23.07 -14.18 2.21
CA ASN A 442 21.84 -14.53 2.95
C ASN A 442 21.87 -14.05 4.41
N SER A 443 22.69 -13.06 4.70
CA SER A 443 22.83 -12.45 6.02
C SER A 443 22.92 -10.94 5.90
N PHE A 444 22.90 -10.24 7.02
CA PHE A 444 23.08 -8.80 7.08
C PHE A 444 24.26 -8.42 7.96
N LYS A 445 25.00 -7.41 7.53
CA LYS A 445 25.99 -6.73 8.34
C LYS A 445 25.40 -5.42 8.84
N THR A 446 25.15 -5.34 10.14
CA THR A 446 24.58 -4.14 10.79
C THR A 446 25.68 -3.22 11.30
N THR A 447 25.55 -1.93 11.01
CA THR A 447 26.45 -0.88 11.48
C THR A 447 25.62 0.23 12.12
N SER A 448 25.68 0.35 13.45
CA SER A 448 25.04 1.45 14.19
C SER A 448 25.80 2.76 13.97
N TYR A 449 25.07 3.87 13.95
CA TYR A 449 25.63 5.21 13.85
C TYR A 449 24.90 6.12 14.84
N THR A 450 25.65 6.64 15.81
CA THR A 450 25.12 7.51 16.87
C THR A 450 26.18 8.57 17.16
N PRO A 451 25.79 9.80 17.54
CA PRO A 451 26.74 10.82 17.95
C PRO A 451 27.70 10.33 19.05
N ALA A 452 28.98 10.65 18.90
CA ALA A 452 30.03 10.24 19.84
C ALA A 452 29.90 10.87 21.24
N ASP A 453 29.08 11.91 21.38
CA ASP A 453 28.83 12.65 22.62
C ASP A 453 27.68 12.08 23.45
N GLY A 454 27.07 10.96 23.04
CA GLY A 454 26.11 10.21 23.87
C GLY A 454 24.72 10.83 23.95
N PHE A 455 24.40 11.81 23.10
CA PHE A 455 22.99 12.17 22.89
C PHE A 455 22.26 11.01 22.22
N ASN A 456 21.10 10.63 22.78
CA ASN A 456 20.17 9.66 22.18
C ASN A 456 19.47 10.26 20.94
N ASP A 457 20.27 10.70 19.97
CA ASP A 457 19.77 11.11 18.67
C ASP A 457 19.40 9.86 17.87
N ARG A 458 18.10 9.74 17.59
CA ARG A 458 17.51 8.64 16.82
C ARG A 458 17.16 9.08 15.40
N THR A 459 17.81 10.11 14.87
CA THR A 459 17.54 10.59 13.51
C THR A 459 17.89 9.52 12.49
N LEU A 460 16.89 9.15 11.69
CA LEU A 460 16.99 8.20 10.59
C LEU A 460 16.83 8.94 9.26
N PRO A 461 17.34 8.37 8.15
CA PRO A 461 16.96 8.84 6.83
C PRO A 461 15.44 8.85 6.68
N ALA A 462 14.90 9.94 6.14
CA ALA A 462 13.51 9.97 5.68
C ALA A 462 13.34 9.20 4.36
N ALA A 463 14.42 9.13 3.57
CA ALA A 463 14.45 8.50 2.27
C ALA A 463 15.91 8.28 1.85
N VAL A 464 16.15 7.26 1.03
CA VAL A 464 17.47 6.97 0.45
C VAL A 464 17.29 6.57 -1.02
N THR A 465 18.19 7.04 -1.86
CA THR A 465 18.45 6.51 -3.19
C THR A 465 19.93 6.14 -3.27
N GLY A 466 20.32 5.23 -4.17
CA GLY A 466 21.70 4.69 -4.23
C GLY A 466 22.81 5.74 -4.24
N GLY A 467 22.52 6.98 -4.67
CA GLY A 467 23.43 8.12 -4.65
C GLY A 467 23.21 9.18 -3.56
N THR A 468 22.08 9.20 -2.84
CA THR A 468 21.73 10.29 -1.91
C THR A 468 20.85 9.83 -0.75
N ALA A 469 21.25 10.19 0.48
CA ALA A 469 20.41 10.06 1.67
C ALA A 469 19.72 11.39 1.99
N PHE A 470 18.42 11.34 2.26
CA PHE A 470 17.61 12.50 2.63
C PHE A 470 17.29 12.47 4.13
N ILE A 471 17.71 13.51 4.85
CA ILE A 471 17.58 13.57 6.31
C ILE A 471 16.88 14.85 6.72
N VAL A 472 15.86 14.72 7.58
CA VAL A 472 15.23 15.86 8.23
C VAL A 472 15.91 16.08 9.57
N ALA A 473 16.51 17.25 9.76
CA ALA A 473 17.16 17.58 11.03
C ALA A 473 16.95 19.05 11.41
N GLU A 474 16.95 19.32 12.72
CA GLU A 474 16.85 20.66 13.27
C GLU A 474 18.23 21.30 13.40
N LYS A 475 18.33 22.57 12.99
CA LYS A 475 19.52 23.39 13.19
C LYS A 475 19.09 24.73 13.77
N VAL A 476 19.43 24.93 15.05
CA VAL A 476 19.01 26.09 15.84
C VAL A 476 17.47 26.16 15.90
N GLU A 477 16.83 27.14 15.26
CA GLU A 477 15.37 27.33 15.27
C GLU A 477 14.67 26.80 14.01
N ASN A 478 15.41 26.28 13.03
CA ASN A 478 14.86 25.88 11.73
C ASN A 478 15.05 24.38 11.49
N THR A 479 14.08 23.77 10.83
CA THR A 479 14.17 22.39 10.34
C THR A 479 14.49 22.39 8.86
N TYR A 480 15.41 21.52 8.46
CA TYR A 480 15.84 21.38 7.08
C TYR A 480 15.75 19.94 6.62
N LEU A 481 15.41 19.77 5.34
CA LEU A 481 15.66 18.55 4.59
C LEU A 481 17.05 18.67 3.93
N TYR A 482 17.97 17.82 4.33
CA TYR A 482 19.33 17.72 3.81
C TYR A 482 19.41 16.59 2.78
N ALA A 483 20.09 16.84 1.66
CA ALA A 483 20.47 15.82 0.70
C ALA A 483 21.96 15.53 0.81
N LEU A 484 22.30 14.33 1.27
CA LEU A 484 23.67 13.91 1.54
C LEU A 484 24.14 13.01 0.42
N PRO A 485 25.13 13.42 -0.40
CA PRO A 485 25.69 12.54 -1.41
C PRO A 485 26.48 11.40 -0.76
N ARG A 486 26.69 10.31 -1.51
CA ARG A 486 27.66 9.27 -1.12
C ARG A 486 29.03 9.91 -0.82
N ALA A 487 29.66 9.49 0.26
CA ALA A 487 31.01 9.93 0.58
C ALA A 487 31.97 9.37 -0.50
N THR A 488 32.69 10.24 -1.20
CA THR A 488 33.82 9.81 -2.01
C THR A 488 34.94 9.34 -1.07
N GLU A 489 35.60 8.22 -1.39
CA GLU A 489 36.66 7.59 -0.56
C GLU A 489 37.80 8.53 -0.13
N ALA A 490 37.89 9.74 -0.70
CA ALA A 490 38.86 10.77 -0.36
C ALA A 490 38.62 11.50 0.99
N SER A 491 37.65 11.08 1.81
CA SER A 491 37.31 11.76 3.07
C SER A 491 37.13 10.83 4.29
N ARG A 492 37.68 9.61 4.23
CA ARG A 492 37.87 8.77 5.42
C ARG A 492 39.15 9.10 6.16
#